data_AF-A0A2A5DBM9-F1
#
_entry.id   AF-A0A2A5DBM9-F1
#
_cell.length_a   1.000
_cell.length_b   1.000
_cell.length_c   1.000
_cell.angle_alpha   90.00
_cell.angle_beta   90.00
_cell.angle_gamma   90.00
#
_symmetry.space_group_name_H-M   'P 1'
#
loop_
_entity.id
_entity.type
_entity.pdbx_description
1 polymer ?
#
loop_
_entity_poly.entity_id
_entity_poly.type
_entity_poly.pdbx_seq_one_letter_code
_entity_poly.pdbx_strand_id
1 'polypeptide(L)'
;MSLDENISIHERITYRYQDVEWLPRFQGNHGIWISVYLVIAVIFLLVNLKPMLTLIKQYPHNARIFVLGGALFVAGGLLMEIIGYYLVGEEGPGLAYYLEVTIEEFLEMAGASVMLYSILFLRSTPD
;
A
#
# COMPACT_ATOMS: atom_id res chain seq x y z
N MET A 1 15.18 -0.37 -0.46
CA MET A 1 15.09 0.03 0.95
C MET A 1 14.38 1.37 1.03
N SER A 2 13.06 1.31 0.94
CA SER A 2 12.15 2.41 1.26
C SER A 2 12.30 2.83 2.73
N LEU A 3 11.77 4.01 3.08
CA LEU A 3 11.84 4.54 4.44
C LEU A 3 10.97 3.77 5.43
N ASP A 4 9.87 3.17 4.96
CA ASP A 4 8.98 2.35 5.79
C ASP A 4 9.62 1.05 6.22
N GLU A 5 10.34 0.33 5.35
CA GLU A 5 11.04 -0.91 5.67
C GLU A 5 12.20 -0.66 6.64
N ASN A 6 12.99 0.38 6.38
CA ASN A 6 14.10 0.74 7.28
C ASN A 6 13.64 1.09 8.70
N ILE A 7 12.44 1.65 8.86
CA ILE A 7 11.91 2.09 10.16
C ILE A 7 10.93 1.04 10.73
N SER A 8 10.49 0.11 9.89
CA SER A 8 9.43 -0.87 10.09
C SER A 8 8.22 -0.27 10.83
N ILE A 9 7.66 0.78 10.22
CA ILE A 9 6.55 1.55 10.84
C ILE A 9 5.32 0.65 11.05
N HIS A 10 5.03 -0.23 10.09
CA HIS A 10 3.91 -1.15 10.14
C HIS A 10 4.06 -2.18 11.27
N GLU A 11 5.27 -2.65 11.57
CA GLU A 11 5.52 -3.51 12.74
C GLU A 11 5.35 -2.75 14.04
N ARG A 12 5.86 -1.52 14.15
CA ARG A 12 5.72 -0.70 15.36
C ARG A 12 4.26 -0.45 15.72
N ILE A 13 3.41 -0.18 14.72
CA ILE A 13 1.97 -0.05 14.91
C ILE A 13 1.39 -1.37 15.44
N THR A 14 1.79 -2.48 14.83
CA THR A 14 1.35 -3.82 15.22
C THR A 14 1.71 -4.15 16.66
N TYR A 15 2.97 -3.98 17.05
CA TYR A 15 3.42 -4.18 18.44
C TYR A 15 2.71 -3.26 19.43
N ARG A 16 2.40 -2.01 19.03
CA ARG A 16 1.73 -1.05 19.93
C ARG A 16 0.28 -1.43 20.25
N TYR A 17 -0.40 -2.10 19.32
CA TYR A 17 -1.81 -2.44 19.38
C TYR A 17 -2.10 -3.95 19.46
N GLN A 18 -1.07 -4.78 19.70
CA GLN A 18 -1.22 -6.24 19.79
C GLN A 18 -2.20 -6.71 20.88
N ASP A 19 -2.37 -5.92 21.94
CA ASP A 19 -3.28 -6.21 23.06
C ASP A 19 -4.76 -5.93 22.73
N VAL A 20 -5.05 -5.33 21.58
CA VAL A 20 -6.41 -4.96 21.18
C VAL A 20 -7.07 -6.12 20.45
N GLU A 21 -7.86 -6.91 21.18
CA GLU A 21 -8.29 -8.22 20.67
C GLU A 21 -9.26 -8.18 19.48
N TRP A 22 -10.02 -7.10 19.33
CA TRP A 22 -11.04 -6.96 18.30
C TRP A 22 -10.49 -6.53 16.93
N LEU A 23 -9.21 -6.18 16.84
CA LEU A 23 -8.61 -5.78 15.57
C LEU A 23 -8.37 -7.01 14.67
N PRO A 24 -8.72 -6.92 13.37
CA PRO A 24 -8.33 -7.92 12.39
C PRO A 24 -6.81 -8.13 12.37
N ARG A 25 -6.40 -9.39 12.38
CA ARG A 25 -5.00 -9.83 12.36
C ARG A 25 -4.88 -11.12 11.58
N PHE A 26 -3.71 -11.34 11.00
CA PHE A 26 -3.36 -12.55 10.26
C PHE A 26 -2.66 -13.54 11.21
N GLN A 27 -1.94 -14.53 10.69
CA GLN A 27 -1.27 -15.53 11.53
C GLN A 27 -0.42 -14.85 12.63
N GLY A 28 -0.69 -15.21 13.89
CA GLY A 28 -0.06 -14.58 15.06
C GLY A 28 -0.59 -13.17 15.34
N ASN A 29 0.32 -12.24 15.60
CA ASN A 29 -0.01 -10.82 15.86
C ASN A 29 0.18 -9.92 14.64
N HIS A 30 0.36 -10.46 13.43
CA HIS A 30 0.70 -9.69 12.24
C HIS A 30 -0.50 -8.96 11.60
N GLY A 31 -0.21 -7.89 10.86
CA GLY A 31 -1.18 -7.18 10.01
C GLY A 31 -2.18 -6.27 10.73
N ILE A 32 -2.02 -5.99 12.03
CA ILE A 32 -2.88 -5.05 12.77
C ILE A 32 -2.83 -3.64 12.13
N TRP A 33 -1.65 -3.26 11.63
CA TRP A 33 -1.43 -1.99 10.94
C TRP A 33 -2.36 -1.79 9.73
N ILE A 34 -2.77 -2.87 9.06
CA ILE A 34 -3.64 -2.83 7.87
C ILE A 34 -4.97 -2.17 8.23
N SER A 35 -5.52 -2.49 9.40
CA SER A 35 -6.77 -1.90 9.88
C SER A 35 -6.62 -0.39 10.15
N VAL A 36 -5.49 0.02 10.71
CA VAL A 36 -5.19 1.44 10.98
C VAL A 36 -5.09 2.22 9.67
N TYR A 37 -4.33 1.71 8.71
CA TYR A 37 -4.18 2.35 7.40
C TYR A 37 -5.47 2.35 6.60
N LEU A 38 -6.30 1.30 6.71
CA LEU A 38 -7.61 1.26 6.08
C LEU A 38 -8.52 2.38 6.61
N VAL A 39 -8.56 2.61 7.92
CA VAL A 39 -9.33 3.71 8.51
C VAL A 39 -8.84 5.06 8.00
N ILE A 40 -7.52 5.28 7.96
CA ILE A 40 -6.92 6.52 7.43
C ILE A 40 -7.30 6.70 5.95
N ALA A 41 -7.19 5.65 5.14
CA ALA A 41 -7.53 5.68 3.72
C ALA A 41 -9.01 5.98 3.49
N VAL A 42 -9.92 5.38 4.27
CA VAL A 42 -11.36 5.65 4.21
C VAL A 42 -11.67 7.10 4.59
N ILE A 43 -11.08 7.62 5.68
CA ILE A 43 -11.27 9.03 6.07
C ILE A 43 -10.77 9.96 4.96
N PHE A 44 -9.57 9.70 4.43
CA PHE A 44 -9.00 10.48 3.33
C PHE A 44 -9.91 10.47 2.10
N LEU A 45 -10.43 9.30 1.71
CA LEU A 45 -11.35 9.16 0.60
C LEU A 45 -12.66 9.91 0.84
N LEU A 46 -13.24 9.82 2.05
CA LEU A 46 -14.49 10.52 2.39
C LEU A 46 -14.32 12.05 2.33
N VAL A 47 -13.21 12.57 2.87
CA VAL A 47 -12.89 14.00 2.83
C VAL A 47 -12.67 14.48 1.39
N ASN A 48 -12.04 13.67 0.55
CA ASN A 48 -11.69 14.02 -0.83
C ASN A 48 -12.64 13.45 -1.89
N LEU A 49 -13.79 12.91 -1.49
CA LEU A 49 -14.66 12.18 -2.42
C LEU A 49 -15.13 13.07 -3.56
N LYS A 50 -15.58 14.29 -3.26
CA LYS A 50 -16.05 15.26 -4.26
C LYS A 50 -14.97 15.63 -5.28
N PRO A 51 -13.77 16.13 -4.88
CA PRO A 51 -12.73 16.45 -5.85
C PRO A 51 -12.24 15.23 -6.63
N MET A 52 -12.16 14.04 -6.00
CA MET A 52 -11.80 12.81 -6.72
C MET A 52 -12.84 12.45 -7.79
N LEU A 53 -14.14 12.54 -7.49
CA LEU A 53 -15.19 12.31 -8.47
C LEU A 53 -15.13 13.31 -9.62
N THR A 54 -14.80 14.58 -9.36
CA THR A 54 -14.59 15.58 -10.40
C THR A 54 -13.42 15.21 -11.31
N LEU A 55 -12.27 14.83 -10.73
CA LEU A 55 -11.09 14.39 -11.49
C LEU A 55 -11.39 13.16 -12.35
N ILE A 56 -12.11 12.16 -11.82
CA ILE A 56 -12.48 10.96 -12.57
C ILE A 56 -13.37 11.31 -13.76
N LYS A 57 -14.31 12.25 -13.61
CA LYS A 57 -15.22 12.67 -14.68
C LYS A 57 -14.51 13.51 -15.75
N GLN A 58 -13.62 14.41 -15.34
CA GLN A 58 -12.91 15.30 -16.27
C GLN A 58 -11.76 14.61 -17.00
N TYR A 59 -11.05 13.70 -16.32
CA TYR A 59 -9.85 13.04 -16.85
C TYR A 59 -9.94 11.51 -16.71
N PRO A 60 -10.91 10.85 -17.35
CA PRO A 60 -11.18 9.42 -17.15
C PRO A 60 -10.00 8.52 -17.55
N HIS A 61 -9.20 8.92 -18.54
CA HIS A 61 -8.00 8.17 -18.94
C HIS A 61 -6.91 8.21 -17.85
N ASN A 62 -6.54 9.41 -17.39
CA ASN A 62 -5.54 9.59 -16.35
C ASN A 62 -5.99 8.96 -15.03
N ALA A 63 -7.27 9.09 -14.68
CA ALA A 63 -7.85 8.45 -13.50
C ALA A 63 -7.73 6.92 -13.54
N ARG A 64 -7.93 6.27 -14.71
CA ARG A 64 -7.72 4.82 -14.85
C ARG A 64 -6.27 4.43 -14.64
N ILE A 65 -5.33 5.18 -15.21
CA ILE A 65 -3.89 4.92 -15.01
C ILE A 65 -3.51 5.10 -13.53
N PHE A 66 -4.00 6.16 -12.89
CA PHE A 66 -3.78 6.39 -11.46
C PHE A 66 -4.31 5.22 -10.62
N VAL A 67 -5.55 4.77 -10.88
CA VAL A 67 -6.16 3.63 -10.16
C VAL A 67 -5.38 2.34 -10.42
N LEU A 68 -4.90 2.10 -11.64
CA LEU A 68 -4.05 0.94 -11.93
C LEU A 68 -2.71 0.99 -11.17
N GLY A 69 -2.07 2.16 -11.11
CA GLY A 69 -0.86 2.36 -10.31
C GLY A 69 -1.11 2.15 -8.82
N GLY A 70 -2.24 2.65 -8.30
CA GLY A 70 -2.65 2.42 -6.92
C GLY A 70 -2.97 0.96 -6.63
N ALA A 71 -3.60 0.25 -7.55
CA ALA A 71 -3.84 -1.19 -7.43
C ALA A 71 -2.53 -1.99 -7.41
N LEU A 72 -1.55 -1.62 -8.24
CA LEU A 72 -0.22 -2.23 -8.24
C LEU A 72 0.53 -1.96 -6.94
N PHE A 73 0.46 -0.72 -6.42
CA PHE A 73 1.05 -0.33 -5.14
C PHE A 73 0.46 -1.15 -3.98
N VAL A 74 -0.87 -1.16 -3.85
CA VAL A 74 -1.56 -1.90 -2.78
C VAL A 74 -1.37 -3.40 -2.92
N ALA A 75 -1.38 -3.94 -4.15
CA ALA A 75 -1.10 -5.35 -4.37
C ALA A 75 0.34 -5.70 -4.01
N GLY A 76 1.31 -4.83 -4.30
CA GLY A 76 2.70 -4.95 -3.86
C GLY A 76 2.78 -5.07 -2.35
N GLY A 77 2.49 -4.00 -1.61
CA GLY A 77 2.60 -4.00 -0.15
C GLY A 77 1.70 -5.04 0.52
N LEU A 78 0.39 -4.97 0.33
CA LEU A 78 -0.54 -5.79 1.09
C LEU A 78 -0.46 -7.28 0.75
N LEU A 79 -0.36 -7.67 -0.53
CA LEU A 79 -0.32 -9.09 -0.87
C LEU A 79 1.04 -9.70 -0.58
N MET A 80 2.14 -8.98 -0.84
CA MET A 80 3.47 -9.52 -0.54
C MET A 80 3.65 -9.69 0.97
N GLU A 81 3.27 -8.69 1.78
CA GLU A 81 3.28 -8.82 3.24
C GLU A 81 2.49 -10.04 3.73
N ILE A 82 1.27 -10.24 3.21
CA ILE A 82 0.46 -11.41 3.58
C ILE A 82 1.18 -12.71 3.18
N ILE A 83 1.77 -12.76 1.99
CA ILE A 83 2.56 -13.90 1.51
C ILE A 83 3.78 -14.12 2.41
N GLY A 84 4.45 -13.03 2.83
CA GLY A 84 5.57 -13.00 3.77
C GLY A 84 5.19 -13.68 5.09
N TYR A 85 4.00 -13.38 5.65
CA TYR A 85 3.52 -14.03 6.87
C TYR A 85 3.40 -15.56 6.78
N TYR A 86 3.20 -16.13 5.59
CA TYR A 86 3.11 -17.57 5.39
C TYR A 86 4.42 -18.21 4.90
N LEU A 87 5.29 -17.46 4.21
CA LEU A 87 6.54 -17.96 3.64
C LEU A 87 7.73 -17.81 4.59
N VAL A 88 7.77 -16.71 5.35
CA VAL A 88 8.84 -16.38 6.28
C VAL A 88 8.37 -16.81 7.67
N GLY A 89 8.65 -18.07 8.02
CA GLY A 89 8.43 -18.57 9.38
C GLY A 89 9.35 -17.90 10.41
N GLU A 90 9.30 -18.34 11.67
CA GLU A 90 10.08 -17.77 12.79
C GLU A 90 11.62 -17.93 12.66
N GLU A 91 12.13 -18.57 11.61
CA GLU A 91 13.56 -18.90 11.45
C GLU A 91 14.47 -17.70 11.06
N GLY A 92 13.89 -16.50 10.88
CA GLY A 92 14.63 -15.27 10.60
C GLY A 92 14.89 -15.01 9.10
N PRO A 93 15.63 -13.93 8.75
CA PRO A 93 15.74 -13.45 7.38
C PRO A 93 16.60 -14.37 6.50
N GLY A 94 15.94 -15.30 5.80
CA GLY A 94 16.53 -16.14 4.76
C GLY A 94 16.43 -15.52 3.37
N LEU A 95 16.91 -16.24 2.35
CA LEU A 95 16.81 -15.82 0.94
C LEU A 95 15.35 -15.52 0.52
N ALA A 96 14.38 -16.28 1.04
CA ALA A 96 12.97 -16.09 0.75
C ALA A 96 12.45 -14.72 1.22
N TYR A 97 12.85 -14.28 2.42
CA TYR A 97 12.49 -12.95 2.95
C TYR A 97 13.04 -11.83 2.07
N TYR A 98 14.34 -11.87 1.71
CA TYR A 98 14.91 -10.82 0.86
C TYR A 98 14.29 -10.76 -0.53
N LEU A 99 13.91 -11.91 -1.11
CA LEU A 99 13.20 -11.94 -2.39
C LEU A 99 11.79 -11.36 -2.27
N GLU A 100 11.08 -11.70 -1.20
CA GLU A 100 9.74 -11.21 -0.91
C GLU A 100 9.73 -9.68 -0.76
N VAL A 101 10.55 -9.12 0.13
CA VAL A 101 10.73 -7.66 0.29
C VAL A 101 11.18 -6.99 -1.01
N THR A 102 12.08 -7.61 -1.80
CA THR A 102 12.50 -7.04 -3.09
C THR A 102 11.35 -6.92 -4.08
N ILE A 103 10.49 -7.94 -4.13
CA ILE A 103 9.32 -7.95 -5.01
C ILE A 103 8.28 -6.94 -4.53
N GLU A 104 8.03 -6.88 -3.23
CA GLU A 104 7.17 -5.88 -2.59
C GLU A 104 7.61 -4.46 -2.98
N GLU A 105 8.84 -4.08 -2.64
CA GLU A 105 9.37 -2.74 -2.91
C GLU A 105 9.34 -2.41 -4.40
N PHE A 106 9.65 -3.38 -5.26
CA PHE A 106 9.59 -3.18 -6.70
C PHE A 106 8.18 -2.86 -7.18
N LEU A 107 7.17 -3.60 -6.72
CA LEU A 107 5.77 -3.40 -7.09
C LEU A 107 5.23 -2.08 -6.55
N GLU A 108 5.57 -1.72 -5.31
CA GLU A 108 5.20 -0.43 -4.72
C GLU A 108 5.80 0.73 -5.51
N MET A 109 7.11 0.70 -5.78
CA MET A 109 7.77 1.77 -6.53
C MET A 109 7.29 1.85 -7.99
N ALA A 110 6.98 0.71 -8.61
CA ALA A 110 6.36 0.67 -9.94
C ALA A 110 4.95 1.28 -9.92
N GLY A 111 4.11 0.92 -8.95
CA GLY A 111 2.77 1.48 -8.76
C GLY A 111 2.79 2.99 -8.53
N ALA A 112 3.69 3.45 -7.65
CA ALA A 112 3.93 4.88 -7.40
C ALA A 112 4.36 5.63 -8.66
N SER A 113 5.25 5.03 -9.45
CA SER A 113 5.70 5.61 -10.73
C SER A 113 4.57 5.74 -11.75
N VAL A 114 3.70 4.73 -11.86
CA VAL A 114 2.50 4.78 -12.73
C VAL A 114 1.51 5.84 -12.26
N MET A 115 1.29 5.98 -10.95
CA MET A 115 0.46 7.05 -10.40
C MET A 115 1.04 8.44 -10.74
N LEU A 116 2.34 8.65 -10.53
CA LEU A 116 3.01 9.91 -10.87
C LEU A 116 2.94 10.22 -12.37
N TYR A 117 3.13 9.22 -13.22
CA TYR A 117 2.99 9.36 -14.67
C TYR A 117 1.61 9.89 -15.06
N SER A 118 0.54 9.36 -14.46
CA SER A 118 -0.83 9.81 -14.72
C SER A 118 -1.07 11.29 -14.33
N ILE A 119 -0.40 11.76 -13.28
CA ILE A 119 -0.50 13.15 -12.81
C ILE A 119 0.28 14.09 -13.73
N LEU A 120 1.48 13.70 -14.16
CA LEU A 120 2.31 14.52 -15.05
C LEU A 120 1.62 14.75 -16.40
N PHE A 121 0.92 13.74 -16.93
CA PHE A 121 0.14 13.84 -18.16
C PHE A 121 -1.22 14.55 -17.99
N LEU A 122 -1.65 14.83 -16.77
CA LEU A 122 -2.83 15.67 -16.52
C LEU A 122 -2.61 17.12 -16.99
N ARG A 123 -1.35 17.59 -16.99
CA ARG A 123 -0.97 18.97 -17.36
C ARG A 123 -0.80 19.19 -18.87
N SER A 124 -0.67 18.12 -19.66
CA SER A 124 -0.30 18.21 -21.09
C SER A 124 -1.48 18.11 -22.05
N THR A 125 -2.71 18.00 -21.57
CA THR A 125 -3.92 18.08 -22.40
C THR A 125 -4.35 19.55 -22.49
N PRO A 126 -4.24 20.21 -23.66
CA PRO A 126 -4.78 21.55 -23.85
C PRO A 126 -6.32 21.46 -23.87
N ASP A 127 -6.97 22.38 -23.17
CA ASP A 127 -8.41 22.65 -23.25
C ASP A 127 -8.83 23.04 -24.69
#